data_AF-A0A3R7YCX5-F1
#
_entry.id   AF-A0A3R7YCX5-F1
#
_cell.length_a   1.000
_cell.length_b   1.000
_cell.length_c   1.000
_cell.angle_alpha   90.00
_cell.angle_beta   90.00
_cell.angle_gamma   90.00
#
_symmetry.space_group_name_H-M   'P 1'
#
loop_
_entity.id
_entity.type
_entity.pdbx_description
1 polymer ?
#
loop_
_entity_poly.entity_id
_entity_poly.type
_entity_poly.pdbx_seq_one_letter_code
_entity_poly.pdbx_strand_id
1 'polypeptide(L)'
;MALIGKLLIAMGTLLLVHASYYSVQYETYAKSTETLDAPMPPFEVVVELVVSFLISLVGVLLTSGEMLPIRSNDALHSRSLATVISSPDFHVFNHRGKTLHKRVIS
;
A
#
# COMPACT_ATOMS: atom_id res chain seq x y z
N MET A 1 2.40 -3.31 9.32
CA MET A 1 3.22 -3.12 8.10
C MET A 1 2.77 -1.92 7.27
N ALA A 2 1.49 -1.75 6.96
CA ALA A 2 1.03 -0.70 6.03
C ALA A 2 1.42 0.75 6.41
N LEU A 3 1.40 1.14 7.70
CA LEU A 3 1.83 2.47 8.12
C LEU A 3 3.34 2.69 7.85
N ILE A 4 4.17 1.71 8.20
CA ILE A 4 5.62 1.73 7.96
C ILE A 4 5.89 1.81 6.45
N GLY A 5 5.17 1.02 5.65
CA GLY A 5 5.26 1.07 4.19
C GLY A 5 4.96 2.47 3.63
N LYS A 6 3.87 3.10 4.09
CA LYS A 6 3.52 4.49 3.70
C LYS A 6 4.58 5.52 4.12
N LEU A 7 5.16 5.38 5.31
CA LEU A 7 6.24 6.25 5.76
C LEU A 7 7.51 6.07 4.90
N LEU A 8 7.86 4.84 4.53
CA LEU A 8 8.98 4.57 3.63
C LEU A 8 8.73 5.12 2.23
N ILE A 9 7.50 5.03 1.70
CA ILE A 9 7.14 5.66 0.43
C ILE A 9 7.33 7.18 0.54
N ALA A 10 6.78 7.82 1.58
CA ALA A 10 6.93 9.26 1.78
C ALA A 10 8.41 9.68 1.87
N MET A 11 9.20 8.99 2.67
CA MET A 11 10.65 9.22 2.80
C MET A 11 11.38 9.03 1.46
N GLY A 12 11.15 7.90 0.78
CA GLY A 12 11.78 7.57 -0.48
C GLY A 12 11.44 8.57 -1.58
N THR A 13 10.19 9.03 -1.65
CA THR A 13 9.78 10.08 -2.60
C THR A 13 10.43 11.43 -2.31
N LEU A 14 10.58 11.83 -1.04
CA LEU A 14 11.28 13.06 -0.66
C LEU A 14 12.76 13.00 -1.04
N LEU A 15 13.43 11.87 -0.80
CA LEU A 15 14.81 11.67 -1.22
C LEU A 15 14.97 11.65 -2.75
N LEU A 16 14.00 11.06 -3.47
CA LEU A 16 13.98 11.08 -4.93
C LEU A 16 13.90 12.52 -5.46
N VAL A 17 13.03 13.35 -4.85
CA VAL A 17 12.90 14.77 -5.19
C VAL A 17 14.19 15.52 -4.87
N HIS A 18 14.83 15.23 -3.74
CA HIS A 18 16.11 15.83 -3.36
C HIS A 18 17.22 15.50 -4.37
N ALA A 19 17.42 14.22 -4.71
CA ALA A 19 18.41 13.80 -5.70
C ALA A 19 18.12 14.37 -7.10
N SER A 20 16.84 14.46 -7.48
CA SER A 20 16.42 15.07 -8.76
C SER A 20 16.71 16.57 -8.80
N TYR A 21 16.43 17.30 -7.71
CA TYR A 21 16.73 18.71 -7.58
C TYR A 21 18.23 18.98 -7.72
N TYR A 22 19.05 18.21 -7.02
CA TYR A 22 20.51 18.34 -7.10
C TYR A 22 21.04 18.02 -8.50
N SER A 23 20.47 17.01 -9.17
CA SER A 23 20.83 16.66 -10.55
C SER A 23 20.59 17.83 -11.52
N VAL A 24 19.43 18.49 -11.42
CA VAL A 24 19.10 19.67 -12.25
C VAL A 24 19.98 20.87 -11.90
N GLN A 25 20.28 21.06 -10.62
CA GLN A 25 21.19 22.11 -10.17
C GLN A 25 22.61 21.89 -10.73
N TYR A 26 23.11 20.66 -10.68
CA TYR A 26 24.41 20.29 -11.22
C TYR A 26 24.48 20.50 -12.73
N GLU A 27 23.43 20.10 -13.47
CA GLU A 27 23.34 20.34 -14.91
C GLU A 27 23.41 21.85 -15.24
N THR A 28 22.71 22.68 -14.46
CA THR A 28 22.72 24.13 -14.63
C THR A 28 24.11 24.71 -14.35
N TYR A 29 24.76 24.26 -13.27
CA TYR A 29 26.11 24.66 -12.92
C TYR A 29 27.11 24.28 -14.02
N ALA A 30 27.09 23.03 -14.49
CA ALA A 30 28.01 22.53 -15.50
C ALA A 30 27.89 23.29 -16.83
N LYS A 31 26.66 23.67 -17.22
CA LYS A 31 26.40 24.53 -18.38
C LYS A 31 27.00 25.93 -18.20
N SER A 32 26.88 26.52 -17.00
CA SER A 32 27.42 27.86 -16.72
C SER A 32 28.94 27.89 -16.62
N THR A 33 29.59 26.81 -16.21
CA THR A 33 31.06 26.73 -16.08
C THR A 33 31.76 26.22 -17.33
N GLU A 34 31.05 26.00 -18.43
CA GLU A 34 31.56 25.41 -19.68
C GLU A 34 32.35 24.10 -19.44
N THR A 35 32.02 23.37 -18.38
CA THR A 35 32.62 22.06 -18.09
C THR A 35 31.96 21.03 -19.01
N LEU A 36 32.42 21.00 -20.25
CA LEU A 36 31.88 20.19 -21.36
C LEU A 36 31.97 18.67 -21.13
N ASP A 37 32.81 18.23 -20.18
CA ASP A 37 33.17 16.82 -19.97
C ASP A 37 32.39 16.11 -18.84
N ALA A 38 31.38 16.74 -18.23
CA ALA A 38 30.60 16.13 -17.14
C ALA A 38 29.17 15.76 -17.56
N PRO A 39 28.97 14.66 -18.33
CA PRO A 39 27.64 14.23 -18.76
C PRO A 39 26.79 13.63 -17.64
N MET A 40 27.38 13.33 -16.47
CA MET A 40 26.69 12.71 -15.34
C MET A 40 26.85 13.52 -14.05
N PRO A 41 25.82 13.56 -13.18
CA PRO A 41 25.95 14.11 -11.85
C PRO A 41 26.95 13.32 -10.99
N PRO A 42 27.46 13.90 -9.90
CA PRO A 42 28.39 13.23 -9.00
C PRO A 42 27.86 11.85 -8.54
N PHE A 43 28.77 10.90 -8.36
CA PHE A 43 28.44 9.53 -7.97
C PHE A 43 27.56 9.46 -6.70
N GLU A 44 27.76 10.38 -5.76
CA GLU A 44 26.94 10.49 -4.54
C GLU A 44 25.45 10.66 -4.85
N VAL A 45 25.10 11.46 -5.85
CA VAL A 45 23.71 11.70 -6.28
C VAL A 45 23.13 10.44 -6.92
N VAL A 46 23.94 9.70 -7.68
CA VAL A 46 23.53 8.42 -8.27
C VAL A 46 23.22 7.40 -7.17
N VAL A 47 24.07 7.33 -6.14
CA VAL A 47 23.84 6.47 -4.97
C VAL A 47 22.56 6.88 -4.23
N GLU A 48 22.36 8.18 -4.00
CA GLU A 48 21.14 8.69 -3.38
C GLU A 48 19.88 8.32 -4.18
N LEU A 49 19.92 8.44 -5.51
CA LEU A 49 18.82 8.08 -6.40
C LEU A 49 18.49 6.57 -6.32
N VAL A 50 19.51 5.71 -6.31
CA VAL A 50 19.31 4.26 -6.19
C VAL A 50 18.76 3.89 -4.81
N VAL A 51 19.31 4.46 -3.75
CA VAL A 51 18.85 4.20 -2.37
C VAL A 51 17.40 4.67 -2.18
N SER A 52 17.07 5.87 -2.66
CA SER A 52 15.72 6.44 -2.56
C SER A 52 14.69 5.63 -3.36
N PHE A 53 15.07 5.11 -4.53
CA PHE A 53 14.25 4.15 -5.28
C PHE A 53 14.02 2.85 -4.50
N LEU A 54 15.07 2.25 -3.94
CA LEU A 54 14.96 1.00 -3.17
C LEU A 54 14.08 1.17 -1.92
N ILE A 55 14.23 2.29 -1.19
CA ILE A 55 13.37 2.63 -0.06
C ILE A 55 11.90 2.71 -0.49
N SER A 56 11.63 3.40 -1.60
CA SER A 56 10.28 3.53 -2.15
C SER A 56 9.70 2.17 -2.55
N LEU A 57 10.49 1.33 -3.23
CA LEU A 57 10.10 -0.02 -3.64
C LEU A 57 9.73 -0.89 -2.43
N VAL A 58 10.56 -0.91 -1.40
CA VAL A 58 10.29 -1.64 -0.16
C VAL A 58 9.00 -1.12 0.49
N GLY A 59 8.81 0.21 0.53
CA GLY A 59 7.58 0.80 1.06
C GLY A 59 6.32 0.35 0.33
N VAL A 60 6.36 0.28 -1.01
CA VAL A 60 5.26 -0.22 -1.85
C VAL A 60 4.99 -1.69 -1.58
N LEU A 61 6.02 -2.54 -1.54
CA LEU A 61 5.87 -3.98 -1.26
C LEU A 61 5.26 -4.24 0.13
N LEU A 62 5.59 -3.42 1.13
CA LEU A 62 4.98 -3.51 2.47
C LEU A 62 3.52 -3.02 2.50
N THR A 63 3.08 -2.31 1.47
CA THR A 63 1.73 -1.74 1.35
C THR A 63 0.83 -2.55 0.41
N SER A 64 1.38 -3.44 -0.43
CA SER A 64 0.63 -4.17 -1.48
C SER A 64 -0.40 -5.17 -0.96
N GLY A 65 -0.52 -5.33 0.36
CA GLY A 65 -1.45 -6.29 0.97
C GLY A 65 -0.97 -7.73 0.82
N GLU A 66 -1.72 -8.64 1.44
CA GLU A 66 -1.42 -10.07 1.37
C GLU A 66 -2.08 -10.68 0.13
N MET A 67 -1.39 -11.64 -0.49
CA MET A 67 -1.99 -12.42 -1.56
C MET A 67 -3.05 -13.35 -0.98
N LEU A 68 -4.23 -13.33 -1.58
CA LEU A 68 -5.30 -14.25 -1.20
C LEU A 68 -5.09 -15.63 -1.85
N PRO A 69 -5.46 -16.72 -1.17
CA PRO A 69 -5.38 -18.06 -1.74
C PRO A 69 -6.30 -18.20 -2.96
N ILE A 70 -5.79 -18.86 -4.01
CA ILE A 70 -6.54 -19.07 -5.27
C ILE A 70 -7.68 -20.08 -5.09
N ARG A 71 -7.54 -21.02 -4.14
CA ARG A 71 -8.54 -22.07 -3.91
C ARG A 71 -9.72 -21.51 -3.12
N SER A 72 -10.90 -21.54 -3.73
CA SER A 72 -12.15 -21.13 -3.08
C SER A 72 -12.51 -21.98 -1.86
N ASN A 73 -12.07 -23.25 -1.84
CA ASN A 73 -12.36 -24.16 -0.73
C ASN A 73 -11.78 -23.65 0.60
N ASP A 74 -10.62 -22.98 0.57
CA ASP A 74 -9.97 -22.46 1.78
C ASP A 74 -10.82 -21.35 2.42
N ALA A 75 -11.52 -20.54 1.62
CA ALA A 75 -12.47 -19.55 2.11
C ALA A 75 -13.77 -20.20 2.64
N LEU A 76 -14.20 -21.31 2.04
CA LEU A 76 -15.44 -22.04 2.38
C LEU A 76 -15.32 -22.86 3.67
N HIS A 77 -14.14 -23.40 4.00
CA HIS A 77 -13.91 -24.18 5.23
C HIS A 77 -14.21 -23.40 6.51
N SER A 78 -14.06 -22.07 6.48
CA SER A 78 -14.36 -21.20 7.62
C SER A 78 -15.86 -20.89 7.80
N ARG A 79 -16.71 -21.25 6.82
CA ARG A 79 -18.14 -20.93 6.84
C ARG A 79 -18.94 -22.02 7.52
N SER A 80 -19.82 -21.62 8.45
CA SER A 80 -20.73 -22.55 9.12
C SER A 80 -21.89 -22.95 8.21
N LEU A 81 -22.44 -24.16 8.42
CA LEU A 81 -23.63 -24.64 7.72
C LEU A 81 -24.77 -23.61 7.84
N ALA A 82 -25.01 -23.08 9.05
CA ALA A 82 -26.06 -22.10 9.33
C ALA A 82 -25.95 -20.84 8.45
N THR A 83 -24.73 -20.39 8.15
CA THR A 83 -24.49 -19.28 7.24
C THR A 83 -24.81 -19.64 5.79
N VAL A 84 -24.46 -20.87 5.36
CA VAL A 84 -24.66 -21.34 3.98
C VAL A 84 -26.15 -21.56 3.66
N ILE A 85 -26.93 -22.06 4.61
CA ILE A 85 -28.37 -22.31 4.40
C ILE A 85 -29.25 -21.08 4.62
N SER A 86 -28.71 -20.02 5.24
CA SER A 86 -29.45 -18.78 5.44
C SER A 86 -29.56 -18.03 4.11
N SER A 87 -30.68 -18.22 3.41
CA SER A 87 -31.00 -17.46 2.20
C SER A 87 -31.82 -16.21 2.55
N PRO A 88 -31.29 -14.99 2.36
CA PRO A 88 -31.99 -13.73 2.69
C PRO A 88 -33.34 -13.60 2.00
N ASP A 89 -33.43 -14.07 0.75
CA ASP A 89 -34.64 -14.00 -0.08
C ASP A 89 -35.82 -14.82 0.49
N PHE A 90 -35.54 -15.77 1.40
CA PHE A 90 -36.54 -16.65 2.02
C PHE A 90 -36.67 -16.42 3.53
N HIS A 91 -36.24 -15.27 4.05
CA HIS A 91 -36.39 -14.96 5.47
C HIS A 91 -37.87 -14.80 5.85
N VAL A 92 -38.33 -15.62 6.81
CA VAL A 92 -39.66 -15.52 7.40
C VAL A 92 -39.55 -14.84 8.77
N PHE A 93 -40.13 -13.66 8.91
CA PHE A 93 -40.07 -12.85 10.13
C PHE A 93 -41.07 -13.29 11.23
N ASN A 94 -41.83 -14.35 10.99
CA ASN A 94 -42.74 -14.93 11.99
C ASN A 94 -42.02 -15.98 12.85
N HIS A 95 -41.06 -15.55 13.68
CA HIS A 95 -40.30 -16.42 14.58
C HIS A 95 -40.38 -15.95 16.04
N ARG A 96 -40.00 -16.83 16.98
CA ARG A 96 -40.07 -16.59 18.44
C ARG A 96 -39.20 -15.41 18.93
N GLY A 97 -38.28 -14.92 18.09
CA GLY A 97 -37.49 -13.72 18.40
C GLY A 97 -38.33 -12.45 18.51
N LYS A 98 -39.46 -12.38 17.79
CA LYS A 98 -40.40 -11.25 17.83
C LYS A 98 -40.98 -11.01 19.23
N THR A 99 -41.28 -12.08 19.98
CA THR A 99 -41.82 -11.98 21.34
C THR A 99 -40.73 -11.79 22.40
N LEU A 100 -39.55 -12.38 22.18
CA LEU A 100 -38.37 -12.18 23.03
C LEU A 100 -37.90 -10.72 23.05
N HIS A 101 -37.80 -10.07 21.88
CA HIS A 101 -37.40 -8.65 21.80
C HIS A 101 -38.40 -7.73 22.54
N LYS A 102 -39.70 -8.02 22.44
CA LYS A 102 -40.76 -7.25 23.10
C LYS A 102 -40.71 -7.35 24.62
N ARG A 103 -40.24 -8.48 25.18
CA ARG A 103 -40.14 -8.73 26.63
C ARG A 103 -38.90 -8.09 27.27
N VAL A 104 -37.83 -7.87 26.50
CA VAL A 104 -36.59 -7.26 27.02
C VAL A 104 -36.69 -5.72 27.09
N ILE A 105 -37.56 -5.13 26.27
CA ILE A 105 -37.75 -3.66 26.18
C ILE A 105 -38.90 -3.16 27.08
N SER A 106 -39.80 -4.05 27.53
CA SER A 106 -40.86 -3.76 28.51
C SER A 106 -40.35 -3.85 29.94
#